data_AF-A0A7Z3AKF8-F1
#
_entry.id   AF-A0A7Z3AKF8-F1
#
_cell.length_a   1.000
_cell.length_b   1.000
_cell.length_c   1.000
_cell.angle_alpha   90.00
_cell.angle_beta   90.00
_cell.angle_gamma   90.00
#
_symmetry.space_group_name_H-M   'P 1'
#
loop_
_entity.id
_entity.type
_entity.pdbx_description
1 polymer ?
#
loop_
_entity_poly.entity_id
_entity_poly.type
_entity_poly.pdbx_seq_one_letter_code
_entity_poly.pdbx_strand_id
1 'polypeptide(L)'
;MTTRAAINILGADGTLLNVTSLGVNTISTEHPRAGQYLIHGTLGMAPPPEGWGYALNQADAGCTVAISYNDAVLAVSIDKDGEPADLAHSITLHVAVEALPPQKMPQSPPPAVDPLEVAQAEITRLRAAADYAIAPLQDAVDVDEATDADLAALKSWKKYRVALNRVPEQPDYPLAIEWPEVPA
;
A
#
# COMPACT_ATOMS: atom_id res chain seq x y z
N MET A 1 3.67 8.96 -14.70
CA MET A 1 3.37 10.06 -13.76
C MET A 1 4.68 10.75 -13.43
N THR A 2 4.70 12.07 -13.31
CA THR A 2 5.88 12.83 -12.88
C THR A 2 5.79 13.12 -11.38
N THR A 3 6.92 13.39 -10.74
CA THR A 3 6.98 13.83 -9.33
C THR A 3 8.07 14.89 -9.18
N ARG A 4 8.11 15.60 -8.05
CA ARG A 4 9.13 16.64 -7.80
C ARG A 4 10.43 16.03 -7.32
N ALA A 5 11.54 16.56 -7.84
CA ALA A 5 12.82 16.59 -7.16
C ALA A 5 13.24 18.05 -6.85
N ALA A 6 13.92 18.25 -5.73
CA ALA A 6 14.64 19.47 -5.43
C ALA A 6 16.14 19.18 -5.54
N ILE A 7 16.84 19.97 -6.35
CA ILE A 7 18.29 19.84 -6.55
C ILE A 7 18.99 21.12 -6.15
N ASN A 8 20.13 20.98 -5.49
CA ASN A 8 20.98 22.12 -5.15
C ASN A 8 22.30 22.03 -5.92
N ILE A 9 22.65 23.09 -6.62
CA ILE A 9 23.78 23.16 -7.54
C ILE A 9 24.75 24.22 -7.03
N LEU A 10 26.03 23.85 -6.91
CA LEU A 10 27.11 24.76 -6.55
C LEU A 10 27.39 25.73 -7.69
N GLY A 11 27.53 27.00 -7.35
CA GLY A 11 27.75 28.06 -8.32
C GLY A 11 29.08 28.00 -9.05
N ALA A 12 30.16 27.70 -8.32
CA ALA A 12 31.52 27.82 -8.86
C ALA A 12 31.83 26.88 -10.03
N ASP A 13 31.19 25.72 -10.09
CA ASP A 13 31.50 24.67 -11.08
C ASP A 13 30.28 23.85 -11.52
N GLY A 14 29.08 24.20 -11.06
CA GLY A 14 27.85 23.47 -11.35
C GLY A 14 27.75 22.10 -10.67
N THR A 15 28.60 21.79 -9.70
CA THR A 15 28.54 20.50 -8.98
C THR A 15 27.20 20.32 -8.27
N LEU A 16 26.59 19.14 -8.42
CA LEU A 16 25.36 18.77 -7.72
C LEU A 16 25.65 18.51 -6.23
N LEU A 17 25.26 19.43 -5.36
CA LEU A 17 25.51 19.34 -3.92
C LEU A 17 24.62 18.30 -3.24
N ASN A 18 23.33 18.29 -3.60
CA ASN A 18 22.38 17.27 -3.14
C ASN A 18 21.16 17.18 -4.05
N VAL A 19 20.47 16.04 -3.96
CA VAL A 19 19.19 15.77 -4.61
C VAL A 19 18.22 15.21 -3.59
N THR A 20 17.05 15.83 -3.48
CA THR A 20 15.90 15.29 -2.75
C THR A 20 14.82 14.93 -3.77
N SER A 21 14.63 13.65 -4.05
CA SER A 21 13.70 13.16 -5.08
C SER A 21 12.67 12.19 -4.51
N LEU A 22 11.41 12.35 -4.93
CA LEU A 22 10.34 11.35 -4.75
C LEU A 22 10.24 10.38 -5.94
N GLY A 23 11.09 10.55 -6.94
CA GLY A 23 11.09 9.82 -8.21
C GLY A 23 12.44 9.18 -8.51
N VAL A 24 12.65 8.93 -9.80
CA VAL A 24 13.95 8.51 -10.33
C VAL A 24 15.01 9.56 -9.97
N ASN A 25 16.20 9.10 -9.58
CA ASN A 25 17.32 9.95 -9.18
C ASN A 25 18.53 9.71 -10.10
N THR A 26 18.41 10.17 -11.34
CA THR A 26 19.45 10.07 -12.39
C THR A 26 19.91 11.45 -12.84
N ILE A 27 19.79 12.45 -11.97
CA ILE A 27 20.10 13.85 -12.30
C ILE A 27 21.62 14.03 -12.34
N SER A 28 22.11 14.69 -13.39
CA SER A 28 23.50 15.13 -13.51
C SER A 28 23.57 16.56 -14.00
N THR A 29 24.69 17.21 -13.77
CA THR A 29 24.92 18.61 -14.11
C THR A 29 26.20 18.80 -14.92
N GLU A 30 26.19 19.76 -15.83
CA GLU A 30 27.36 20.20 -16.59
C GLU A 30 27.48 21.72 -16.51
N HIS A 31 28.71 22.21 -16.43
CA HIS A 31 29.02 23.64 -16.40
C HIS A 31 30.00 23.98 -17.54
N PRO A 32 29.48 24.22 -18.76
CA PRO A 32 30.33 24.38 -19.94
C PRO A 32 31.04 25.74 -20.01
N ARG A 33 30.50 26.79 -19.37
CA ARG A 33 31.07 28.13 -19.31
C ARG A 33 30.41 28.96 -18.21
N ALA A 34 31.06 30.06 -17.83
CA ALA A 34 30.57 31.01 -16.86
C ALA A 34 29.09 31.38 -17.08
N GLY A 35 28.31 31.31 -16.02
CA GLY A 35 26.87 31.60 -16.01
C GLY A 35 26.01 30.59 -16.74
N GLN A 36 26.52 29.43 -17.18
CA GLN A 36 25.71 28.38 -17.79
C GLN A 36 25.78 27.07 -17.02
N TYR A 37 24.62 26.54 -16.64
CA TYR A 37 24.46 25.26 -15.98
C TYR A 37 23.45 24.42 -16.76
N LEU A 38 23.84 23.22 -17.17
CA LEU A 38 22.99 22.27 -17.87
C LEU A 38 22.63 21.14 -16.93
N ILE A 39 21.35 20.81 -16.82
CA ILE A 39 20.85 19.78 -15.93
C ILE A 39 20.16 18.70 -16.76
N HIS A 40 20.60 17.46 -16.59
CA HIS A 40 20.13 16.28 -17.30
C HIS A 40 19.33 15.37 -16.37
N GLY A 41 18.58 14.43 -16.93
CA GLY A 41 17.78 13.48 -16.14
C GLY A 41 16.56 14.11 -15.47
N THR A 42 16.15 15.30 -15.93
CA THR A 42 14.93 15.98 -15.48
C THR A 42 13.91 16.04 -16.62
N LEU A 43 12.64 16.26 -16.25
CA LEU A 43 11.52 16.53 -17.14
C LEU A 43 11.19 18.03 -17.20
N GLY A 44 12.19 18.88 -16.94
CA GLY A 44 12.05 20.33 -16.85
C GLY A 44 11.72 20.83 -15.43
N MET A 45 11.27 22.08 -15.32
CA MET A 45 10.84 22.66 -14.04
C MET A 45 9.54 22.00 -13.56
N ALA A 46 9.46 21.67 -12.28
CA ALA A 46 8.23 21.15 -11.70
C ALA A 46 7.15 22.25 -11.68
N PRO A 47 5.94 22.00 -12.22
CA PRO A 47 4.86 22.97 -12.21
C PRO A 47 4.27 23.14 -10.79
N PRO A 48 3.58 24.25 -10.49
CA PRO A 48 2.80 24.38 -9.26
C PRO A 48 1.58 23.43 -9.23
N PRO A 49 1.19 22.90 -8.05
CA PRO A 49 1.76 23.14 -6.72
C PRO A 49 3.01 22.31 -6.40
N GLU A 50 3.41 21.39 -7.28
CA GLU A 50 4.48 20.42 -7.00
C GLU A 50 5.84 21.10 -6.88
N GLY A 51 6.11 22.15 -7.65
CA GLY A 51 7.33 22.96 -7.62
C GLY A 51 7.05 24.47 -7.55
N TRP A 52 8.06 25.22 -7.12
CA TRP A 52 7.98 26.68 -6.92
C TRP A 52 9.08 27.43 -7.68
N GLY A 53 9.56 26.86 -8.79
CA GLY A 53 10.66 27.43 -9.56
C GLY A 53 12.00 27.19 -8.89
N TYR A 54 12.73 28.27 -8.59
CA TYR A 54 14.09 28.22 -8.06
C TYR A 54 14.27 29.15 -6.86
N ALA A 55 15.32 28.92 -6.07
CA ALA A 55 15.76 29.79 -5.00
C ALA A 55 17.28 30.00 -5.06
N LEU A 56 17.72 31.25 -5.02
CA LEU A 56 19.14 31.60 -4.93
C LEU A 56 19.59 31.68 -3.47
N ASN A 57 20.87 31.41 -3.23
CA ASN A 57 21.50 31.79 -1.98
C ASN A 57 21.51 33.31 -1.83
N GLN A 58 21.49 33.82 -0.58
CA GLN A 58 21.53 35.25 -0.30
C GLN A 58 22.79 35.94 -0.88
N ALA A 59 23.92 35.24 -0.93
CA ALA A 59 25.15 35.75 -1.56
C ALA A 59 24.99 36.07 -3.05
N ASP A 60 23.98 35.46 -3.70
CA ASP A 60 23.73 35.53 -5.13
C ASP A 60 22.53 36.43 -5.50
N ALA A 61 21.96 37.16 -4.53
CA ALA A 61 20.72 37.92 -4.70
C ALA A 61 20.74 38.99 -5.82
N GLY A 62 21.93 39.41 -6.27
CA GLY A 62 22.10 40.34 -7.40
C GLY A 62 22.11 39.69 -8.78
N CYS A 63 22.00 38.36 -8.87
CA CYS A 63 22.03 37.65 -10.15
C CYS A 63 20.63 37.48 -10.73
N THR A 64 20.53 37.55 -12.06
CA THR A 64 19.31 37.22 -12.80
C THR A 64 19.41 35.79 -13.30
N VAL A 65 18.32 35.03 -13.17
CA VAL A 65 18.25 33.63 -13.61
C VAL A 65 17.28 33.51 -14.78
N ALA A 66 17.73 32.93 -15.87
CA ALA A 66 16.90 32.50 -16.99
C ALA A 66 16.92 30.97 -17.10
N ILE A 67 15.75 30.36 -17.24
CA ILE A 67 15.62 28.90 -17.32
C ILE A 67 14.91 28.53 -18.62
N SER A 68 15.46 27.55 -19.34
CA SER A 68 14.85 26.96 -20.53
C SER A 68 14.99 25.43 -20.50
N TYR A 69 14.06 24.72 -21.14
CA TYR A 69 14.09 23.26 -21.21
C TYR A 69 13.87 22.80 -22.64
N ASN A 70 14.93 22.27 -23.26
CA ASN A 70 14.94 21.82 -24.65
C ASN A 70 15.69 20.49 -24.73
N ASP A 71 15.26 19.56 -25.58
CA ASP A 71 15.95 18.29 -25.86
C ASP A 71 16.37 17.50 -24.60
N ALA A 72 15.48 17.44 -23.60
CA ALA A 72 15.70 16.79 -22.30
C ALA A 72 16.82 17.40 -21.43
N VAL A 73 17.24 18.63 -21.73
CA VAL A 73 18.21 19.40 -20.96
C VAL A 73 17.55 20.65 -20.41
N LEU A 74 17.63 20.83 -19.09
CA LEU A 74 17.24 22.05 -18.41
C LEU A 74 18.46 22.97 -18.33
N ALA A 75 18.45 24.05 -19.12
CA ALA A 75 19.51 25.03 -19.13
C ALA A 75 19.16 26.21 -18.21
N VAL A 76 20.05 26.48 -17.26
CA VAL A 76 19.99 27.63 -16.35
C VAL A 76 21.12 28.58 -16.74
N SER A 77 20.73 29.81 -17.09
CA SER A 77 21.65 30.89 -17.42
C SER A 77 21.61 31.94 -16.33
N ILE A 78 22.78 32.38 -15.88
CA ILE A 78 22.97 33.34 -14.81
C ILE A 78 23.69 34.57 -15.38
N ASP A 79 23.10 35.73 -15.11
CA ASP A 79 23.62 37.04 -15.48
C ASP A 79 23.84 37.88 -14.22
N LYS A 80 24.94 38.64 -14.20
CA LYS A 80 25.18 39.66 -13.19
C LYS A 80 25.66 40.93 -13.88
N ASP A 81 24.90 42.00 -13.69
CA ASP A 81 25.19 43.32 -14.28
C ASP A 81 25.28 43.32 -15.82
N GLY A 82 24.55 42.41 -16.49
CA GLY A 82 24.49 42.30 -17.95
C GLY A 82 25.56 41.40 -18.58
N GLU A 83 26.37 40.73 -17.76
CA GLU A 83 27.38 39.76 -18.21
C GLU A 83 27.10 38.36 -17.64
N PRO A 84 27.36 37.27 -18.41
CA PRO A 84 27.29 35.91 -17.90
C PRO A 84 28.28 35.71 -16.74
N ALA A 85 27.78 35.29 -15.58
CA ALA A 85 28.57 35.14 -14.37
C ALA A 85 28.14 33.93 -13.56
N ASP A 86 29.11 33.27 -12.92
CA ASP A 86 28.84 32.18 -12.00
C ASP A 86 28.27 32.67 -10.68
N LEU A 87 27.44 31.84 -10.07
CA LEU A 87 26.96 32.07 -8.71
C LEU A 87 28.13 31.95 -7.73
N ALA A 88 28.19 32.84 -6.75
CA ALA A 88 29.15 32.79 -5.67
C ALA A 88 28.87 31.63 -4.71
N HIS A 89 27.61 31.19 -4.58
CA HIS A 89 27.26 30.08 -3.70
C HIS A 89 26.46 28.98 -4.40
N SER A 90 25.14 29.12 -4.54
CA SER A 90 24.32 28.01 -5.04
C SER A 90 22.91 28.39 -5.44
N ILE A 91 22.30 27.55 -6.28
CA ILE A 91 20.90 27.61 -6.67
C ILE A 91 20.19 26.31 -6.33
N THR A 92 18.99 26.42 -5.75
CA THR A 92 18.05 25.30 -5.60
C THR A 92 17.01 25.35 -6.71
N LEU A 93 16.83 24.25 -7.45
CA LEU A 93 15.83 24.11 -8.51
C LEU A 93 14.79 23.06 -8.12
N HIS A 94 13.50 23.38 -8.29
CA HIS A 94 12.43 22.40 -8.21
C HIS A 94 12.12 21.90 -9.62
N VAL A 95 12.51 20.66 -9.88
CA VAL A 95 12.43 20.01 -11.20
C VAL A 95 11.45 18.84 -11.16
N ALA A 96 10.86 18.53 -12.30
CA ALA A 96 10.08 17.32 -12.49
C ALA A 96 11.02 16.15 -12.82
N VAL A 97 10.72 14.97 -12.29
CA VAL A 97 11.39 13.71 -12.63
C VAL A 97 10.35 12.61 -12.84
N GLU A 98 10.75 11.53 -13.49
CA GLU A 98 9.91 10.33 -13.61
C GLU A 98 9.59 9.79 -12.21
N ALA A 99 8.33 9.43 -11.96
CA ALA A 99 7.97 8.75 -10.72
C ALA A 99 8.63 7.36 -10.67
N LEU A 100 9.00 6.92 -9.47
CA LEU A 100 9.43 5.54 -9.27
C LEU A 100 8.30 4.59 -9.70
N PRO A 101 8.63 3.44 -10.31
CA PRO A 101 7.62 2.43 -10.58
C PRO A 101 6.96 2.03 -9.25
N PRO A 102 5.65 1.74 -9.26
CA PRO A 102 4.97 1.28 -8.06
C PRO A 102 5.70 0.03 -7.54
N GLN A 103 6.24 0.12 -6.33
CA GLN A 103 6.82 -1.04 -5.68
C GLN A 103 5.68 -2.03 -5.43
N LYS A 104 5.78 -3.22 -6.02
CA LYS A 104 4.92 -4.33 -5.62
C LYS A 104 5.32 -4.68 -4.19
N MET A 105 4.58 -4.15 -3.22
CA MET A 105 4.71 -4.63 -1.84
C MET A 105 4.53 -6.15 -1.90
N PRO A 106 5.42 -6.94 -1.28
CA PRO A 106 5.18 -8.36 -1.17
C PRO A 106 3.80 -8.51 -0.52
N GLN A 107 2.85 -9.07 -1.25
CA GLN A 107 1.55 -9.39 -0.69
C GLN A 107 1.83 -10.39 0.42
N SER A 108 1.63 -9.97 1.68
CA SER A 108 1.60 -10.94 2.77
C SER A 108 0.60 -12.02 2.38
N PRO A 109 0.95 -13.32 2.50
CA PRO A 109 -0.03 -14.36 2.30
C PRO A 109 -1.25 -14.05 3.17
N PRO A 110 -2.48 -14.33 2.70
CA PRO A 110 -3.66 -14.22 3.55
C PRO A 110 -3.37 -14.93 4.88
N PRO A 111 -3.85 -14.40 6.02
CA PRO A 111 -3.63 -15.06 7.30
C PRO A 111 -4.04 -16.52 7.16
N ALA A 112 -3.11 -17.44 7.45
CA ALA A 112 -3.39 -18.85 7.42
C ALA A 112 -4.45 -19.10 8.49
N VAL A 113 -5.70 -19.34 8.07
CA VAL A 113 -6.77 -19.71 8.99
C VAL A 113 -6.44 -21.12 9.49
N ASP A 114 -6.34 -21.28 10.80
CA ASP A 114 -6.07 -22.59 11.39
C ASP A 114 -7.25 -23.53 11.08
N PRO A 115 -7.05 -24.64 10.35
CA PRO A 115 -8.12 -25.60 10.06
C PRO A 115 -8.82 -26.11 11.33
N LEU A 116 -8.10 -26.16 12.46
CA LEU A 116 -8.66 -26.52 13.75
C LEU A 116 -9.70 -25.48 14.22
N GLU A 117 -9.40 -24.19 14.09
CA GLU A 117 -10.31 -23.11 14.48
C GLU A 117 -11.57 -23.11 13.63
N VAL A 118 -11.44 -23.33 12.31
CA VAL A 118 -12.58 -23.47 11.39
C VAL A 118 -13.48 -24.63 11.79
N ALA A 119 -12.88 -25.80 12.03
CA ALA A 119 -13.62 -27.00 12.40
C ALA A 119 -14.37 -26.84 13.73
N GLN A 120 -13.71 -26.24 14.74
CA GLN A 120 -14.32 -25.99 16.05
C GLN A 120 -15.46 -24.96 15.98
N ALA A 121 -15.29 -23.91 15.18
CA ALA A 121 -16.33 -22.91 14.95
C ALA A 121 -17.57 -23.55 14.29
N GLU A 122 -17.36 -24.43 13.32
CA GLU A 122 -18.47 -25.12 12.63
C GLU A 122 -19.17 -26.14 13.53
N ILE A 123 -18.44 -26.95 14.32
CA ILE A 123 -19.04 -27.82 15.34
C ILE A 123 -19.90 -26.99 16.31
N THR A 124 -19.39 -25.85 16.77
CA THR A 124 -20.11 -24.97 17.69
C THR A 124 -21.40 -24.44 17.06
N ARG A 125 -21.33 -23.97 15.81
CA ARG A 125 -22.49 -23.47 15.05
C ARG A 125 -23.55 -24.54 14.85
N LEU A 126 -23.15 -25.74 14.43
CA LEU A 126 -24.07 -26.86 14.17
C LEU A 126 -24.70 -27.40 15.46
N ARG A 127 -23.95 -27.42 16.58
CA ARG A 127 -24.49 -27.79 17.89
C ARG A 127 -25.52 -26.80 18.39
N ALA A 128 -25.26 -25.49 18.24
CA ALA A 128 -26.24 -24.47 18.61
C ALA A 128 -27.55 -24.60 17.81
N ALA A 129 -27.46 -24.91 16.52
CA ALA A 129 -28.64 -25.19 15.70
C ALA A 129 -29.39 -26.46 16.17
N ALA A 130 -28.67 -27.52 16.52
CA ALA A 130 -29.29 -28.73 17.07
C ALA A 130 -29.96 -28.49 18.42
N ASP A 131 -29.33 -27.71 19.31
CA ASP A 131 -29.91 -27.35 20.61
C ASP A 131 -31.18 -26.51 20.44
N TYR A 132 -31.21 -25.58 19.48
CA TYR A 132 -32.39 -24.80 19.13
C TYR A 132 -33.55 -25.67 18.62
N ALA A 133 -33.27 -26.67 17.78
CA ALA A 133 -34.28 -27.61 17.30
C ALA A 133 -34.78 -28.58 18.38
N ILE A 134 -33.90 -29.00 19.29
CA ILE A 134 -34.24 -29.93 20.39
C ILE A 134 -35.15 -29.27 21.43
N ALA A 135 -34.94 -27.98 21.74
CA ALA A 135 -35.65 -27.30 22.82
C ALA A 135 -37.19 -27.44 22.76
N PRO A 136 -37.90 -27.02 21.68
CA PRO A 136 -39.35 -27.13 21.63
C PRO A 136 -39.86 -28.57 21.62
N LEU A 137 -39.10 -29.50 21.02
CA LEU A 137 -39.45 -30.92 21.00
C LEU A 137 -39.31 -31.54 22.39
N GLN A 138 -38.34 -31.09 23.19
CA GLN A 138 -38.16 -31.50 24.57
C GLN A 138 -39.26 -30.88 25.46
N ASP A 139 -39.61 -29.61 25.25
CA ASP A 139 -40.70 -28.96 25.96
C ASP A 139 -42.02 -29.74 25.78
N ALA A 140 -42.35 -30.16 24.55
CA ALA A 140 -43.54 -30.97 24.27
C ALA A 140 -43.52 -32.32 25.00
N VAL A 141 -42.35 -32.95 25.15
CA VAL A 141 -42.20 -34.19 25.93
C VAL A 141 -42.40 -33.91 27.41
N ASP A 142 -41.83 -32.82 27.92
CA ASP A 142 -41.84 -32.48 29.34
C ASP A 142 -43.26 -32.11 29.85
N VAL A 143 -44.15 -31.67 28.96
CA VAL A 143 -45.56 -31.40 29.26
C VAL A 143 -46.53 -32.51 28.82
N ASP A 144 -46.01 -33.68 28.42
CA ASP A 144 -46.79 -34.83 27.92
C ASP A 144 -47.66 -34.53 26.67
N GLU A 145 -47.29 -33.54 25.84
CA GLU A 145 -47.98 -33.14 24.60
C GLU A 145 -47.26 -33.61 23.32
N ALA A 146 -46.11 -34.29 23.43
CA ALA A 146 -45.34 -34.75 22.29
C ALA A 146 -46.09 -35.75 21.42
N THR A 147 -46.14 -35.50 20.12
CA THR A 147 -46.64 -36.46 19.13
C THR A 147 -45.58 -37.52 18.79
N ASP A 148 -45.99 -38.62 18.14
CA ASP A 148 -45.04 -39.62 17.62
C ASP A 148 -44.02 -39.00 16.65
N ALA A 149 -44.42 -37.96 15.90
CA ALA A 149 -43.55 -37.22 15.00
C ALA A 149 -42.50 -36.40 15.78
N ASP A 150 -42.91 -35.73 16.87
CA ASP A 150 -42.00 -34.98 17.73
C ASP A 150 -40.97 -35.90 18.39
N LEU A 151 -41.40 -37.07 18.87
CA LEU A 151 -40.50 -38.07 19.45
C LEU A 151 -39.49 -38.61 18.42
N ALA A 152 -39.92 -38.85 17.18
CA ALA A 152 -39.05 -39.28 16.10
C ALA A 152 -38.02 -38.18 15.71
N ALA A 153 -38.47 -36.93 15.61
CA ALA A 153 -37.62 -35.77 15.35
C ALA A 153 -36.60 -35.56 16.50
N LEU A 154 -37.06 -35.58 17.75
CA LEU A 154 -36.22 -35.40 18.94
C LEU A 154 -35.11 -36.44 19.01
N LYS A 155 -35.43 -37.70 18.69
CA LYS A 155 -34.44 -38.79 18.62
C LYS A 155 -33.41 -38.54 17.52
N SER A 156 -33.84 -38.06 16.35
CA SER A 156 -32.96 -37.77 15.21
C SER A 156 -32.02 -36.60 15.51
N TRP A 157 -32.54 -35.51 16.08
CA TRP A 157 -31.73 -34.36 16.51
C TRP A 157 -30.75 -34.71 17.64
N LYS A 158 -31.16 -35.52 18.62
CA LYS A 158 -30.24 -36.00 19.68
C LYS A 158 -29.12 -36.86 19.10
N LYS A 159 -29.40 -37.74 18.13
CA LYS A 159 -28.38 -38.53 17.42
C LYS A 159 -27.43 -37.64 16.64
N TYR A 160 -27.95 -36.65 15.91
CA TYR A 160 -27.16 -35.67 15.18
C TYR A 160 -26.21 -34.89 16.10
N ARG A 161 -26.72 -34.39 17.23
CA ARG A 161 -25.90 -33.69 18.23
C ARG A 161 -24.79 -34.58 18.81
N VAL A 162 -25.06 -35.86 19.05
CA VAL A 162 -24.04 -36.84 19.46
C VAL A 162 -23.01 -37.07 18.36
N ALA A 163 -23.43 -37.15 17.10
CA ALA A 163 -22.52 -37.30 15.96
C ALA A 163 -21.59 -36.08 15.83
N LEU A 164 -22.11 -34.86 15.99
CA LEU A 164 -21.30 -33.63 16.00
C LEU A 164 -20.23 -33.64 17.09
N ASN A 165 -20.53 -34.16 18.28
CA ASN A 165 -19.55 -34.29 19.37
C ASN A 165 -18.43 -35.30 19.06
N ARG A 166 -18.66 -36.24 18.13
CA ARG A 166 -17.68 -37.24 17.70
C ARG A 166 -16.88 -36.83 16.47
N VAL A 167 -17.20 -35.69 15.84
CA VAL A 167 -16.45 -35.17 14.69
C VAL A 167 -14.94 -35.06 14.96
N PRO A 168 -14.47 -34.60 16.14
CA PRO A 168 -13.05 -34.58 16.46
C PRO A 168 -12.36 -35.95 16.56
N GLU A 169 -13.13 -37.05 16.60
CA GLU A 169 -12.61 -38.42 16.66
C GLU A 169 -12.34 -39.02 15.27
N GLN A 170 -12.66 -38.29 14.19
CA GLN A 170 -12.40 -38.72 12.82
C GLN A 170 -10.90 -38.77 12.50
N PRO A 171 -10.45 -39.73 11.66
CA PRO A 171 -9.03 -39.94 11.38
C PRO A 171 -8.35 -38.75 10.69
N ASP A 172 -9.09 -37.98 9.87
CA ASP A 172 -8.56 -36.87 9.08
C ASP A 172 -8.86 -35.47 9.68
N TYR A 173 -9.39 -35.42 10.92
CA TYR A 173 -9.68 -34.16 11.61
C TYR A 173 -8.38 -33.37 11.92
N PRO A 174 -8.35 -32.04 11.73
CA PRO A 174 -9.40 -31.15 11.23
C PRO A 174 -9.32 -30.87 9.70
N LEU A 175 -8.51 -31.63 8.96
CA LEU A 175 -8.17 -31.34 7.56
C LEU A 175 -9.22 -31.84 6.57
N ALA A 176 -9.81 -33.01 6.81
CA ALA A 176 -10.95 -33.53 6.07
C ALA A 176 -12.00 -34.04 7.07
N ILE A 177 -13.21 -33.48 6.98
CA ILE A 177 -14.28 -33.74 7.94
C ILE A 177 -15.51 -34.25 7.19
N GLU A 178 -15.98 -35.42 7.59
CA GLU A 178 -17.28 -35.96 7.19
C GLU A 178 -18.35 -35.44 8.15
N TRP A 179 -19.09 -34.41 7.74
CA TRP A 179 -20.14 -33.82 8.57
C TRP A 179 -21.37 -34.74 8.63
N PRO A 180 -21.97 -34.94 9.83
CA PRO A 180 -23.22 -35.68 9.93
C PRO A 180 -24.34 -34.96 9.17
N GLU A 181 -25.30 -35.72 8.66
CA GLU A 181 -26.45 -35.15 7.94
C GLU A 181 -27.42 -34.47 8.92
N VAL A 182 -27.86 -33.26 8.56
CA VAL A 182 -28.84 -32.50 9.33
C VAL A 182 -30.21 -33.20 9.23
N PRO A 183 -30.88 -33.51 10.35
CA PRO A 183 -32.22 -34.07 10.33
C PRO A 183 -33.25 -33.12 9.69
N ALA A 184 -34.27 -33.70 9.05
CA ALA A 184 -35.43 -32.96 8.52
C ALA A 184 -36.44 -32.59 9.62
#